data_AF-A0A3B1IWK6-F1
#
_entry.id   AF-A0A3B1IWK6-F1
#
_cell.length_a   1.000
_cell.length_b   1.000
_cell.length_c   1.000
_cell.angle_alpha   90.00
_cell.angle_beta   90.00
_cell.angle_gamma   90.00
#
_symmetry.space_group_name_H-M   'P 1'
#
loop_
_entity.id
_entity.type
_entity.pdbx_description
1 polymer ?
#
loop_
_entity_poly.entity_id
_entity_poly.type
_entity_poly.pdbx_seq_one_letter_code
_entity_poly.pdbx_strand_id
1 'polypeptide(L)'
;MSVSSTPTSNDACLSIVHSLMCHRQGGESESFSKRAIESLVKKLKEKKDELDSLITAVTTNGAHPSKCVTIQRTLDGRLQVAGRKGFPHVIYARLWRWPDLHKNELKHVKYCQFAFDLKCDSVCVNPYHYERVASPGIGECVFNTRTHTHTQYTHSLTIHTHTLYTRYTLAHYTHSLTHTLTHSLNMC
;
A
#
# COMPACT_ATOMS: atom_id res chain seq x y z
N MET A 1 -28.78 19.66 5.74
CA MET A 1 -27.51 18.91 5.63
C MET A 1 -27.85 17.44 5.68
N SER A 2 -27.84 16.75 4.55
CA SER A 2 -28.21 15.34 4.49
C SER A 2 -27.08 14.53 5.13
N VAL A 3 -27.36 13.89 6.26
CA VAL A 3 -26.45 12.90 6.85
C VAL A 3 -26.34 11.78 5.83
N SER A 4 -25.26 11.74 5.03
CA SER A 4 -25.02 10.61 4.13
C SER A 4 -24.66 9.42 5.02
N SER A 5 -25.67 8.64 5.39
CA SER A 5 -25.46 7.35 6.06
C SER A 5 -24.50 6.54 5.20
N THR A 6 -23.42 6.02 5.81
CA THR A 6 -22.53 5.09 5.14
C THR A 6 -23.37 3.89 4.70
N PRO A 7 -23.34 3.50 3.41
CA PRO A 7 -24.15 2.38 2.96
C PRO A 7 -23.73 1.09 3.65
N THR A 8 -24.63 0.12 3.66
CA THR A 8 -24.41 -1.21 4.21
C THR A 8 -24.64 -2.27 3.15
N SER A 9 -24.23 -3.50 3.42
CA SER A 9 -24.44 -4.66 2.55
C SER A 9 -25.93 -4.98 2.29
N ASN A 10 -26.85 -4.41 3.08
CA ASN A 10 -28.29 -4.56 2.89
C ASN A 10 -28.86 -3.57 1.87
N ASP A 11 -28.12 -2.53 1.49
CA ASP A 11 -28.58 -1.56 0.51
C ASP A 11 -28.58 -2.14 -0.91
N ALA A 12 -29.36 -1.52 -1.79
CA ALA A 12 -29.39 -1.90 -3.19
C ALA A 12 -27.98 -1.83 -3.80
N CYS A 13 -27.59 -2.83 -4.60
CA CYS A 13 -26.25 -2.90 -5.20
C CYS A 13 -25.86 -1.62 -5.95
N LEU A 14 -26.84 -0.95 -6.58
CA LEU A 14 -26.63 0.33 -7.27
C LEU A 14 -26.20 1.44 -6.30
N SER A 15 -26.76 1.51 -5.10
CA SER A 15 -26.39 2.48 -4.05
C SER A 15 -24.96 2.24 -3.57
N ILE A 16 -24.62 0.98 -3.31
CA ILE A 16 -23.26 0.58 -2.88
C ILE A 16 -22.23 0.92 -3.97
N VAL A 17 -22.52 0.59 -5.24
CA VAL A 17 -21.66 0.94 -6.38
C VAL A 17 -21.47 2.45 -6.47
N HIS A 18 -22.54 3.24 -6.34
CA HIS A 18 -22.47 4.69 -6.39
C HIS A 18 -21.59 5.25 -5.26
N SER A 19 -21.77 4.78 -4.03
CA SER A 19 -20.93 5.21 -2.91
C SER A 19 -19.46 4.86 -3.12
N LEU A 20 -19.14 3.61 -3.48
CA LEU A 20 -17.75 3.19 -3.72
C LEU A 20 -17.10 3.93 -4.90
N MET A 21 -17.88 4.36 -5.89
CA MET A 21 -17.40 5.19 -7.00
C MET A 21 -16.94 6.59 -6.57
N CYS A 22 -17.51 7.16 -5.49
CA CYS A 22 -17.12 8.46 -4.97
C CYS A 22 -15.71 8.49 -4.38
N HIS A 23 -15.13 7.33 -4.05
CA HIS A 23 -13.80 7.20 -3.43
C HIS A 23 -12.69 6.83 -4.42
N ARG A 24 -12.97 6.81 -5.73
CA ARG A 24 -11.96 6.47 -6.75
C ARG A 24 -10.90 7.56 -6.90
N GLN A 25 -9.67 7.19 -7.18
CA GLN A 25 -8.53 8.12 -7.30
C GLN A 25 -8.31 8.70 -8.71
N GLY A 26 -9.11 8.30 -9.70
CA GLY A 26 -9.04 8.87 -11.06
C GLY A 26 -8.00 8.28 -12.00
N GLY A 27 -7.29 7.20 -11.62
CA GLY A 27 -6.29 6.54 -12.49
C GLY A 27 -6.87 5.70 -13.64
N GLU A 28 -8.18 5.50 -13.67
CA GLU A 28 -8.89 4.72 -14.69
C GLU A 28 -10.16 5.47 -15.12
N SER A 29 -10.69 5.16 -16.32
CA SER A 29 -11.93 5.78 -16.81
C SER A 29 -13.12 5.47 -15.88
N GLU A 30 -14.12 6.35 -15.89
CA GLU A 30 -15.34 6.14 -15.11
C GLU A 30 -16.06 4.85 -15.51
N SER A 31 -16.14 4.57 -16.82
CA SER A 31 -16.76 3.36 -17.34
C SER A 31 -16.06 2.09 -16.87
N PHE A 32 -14.72 2.07 -16.86
CA PHE A 32 -13.95 0.95 -16.35
C PHE A 32 -14.14 0.77 -14.84
N SER A 33 -14.03 1.87 -14.09
CA SER A 33 -14.16 1.88 -12.62
C SER A 33 -15.53 1.34 -12.20
N LYS A 34 -16.60 1.82 -12.85
CA LYS A 34 -17.96 1.36 -12.58
C LYS A 34 -18.12 -0.13 -12.84
N ARG A 35 -17.63 -0.65 -13.97
CA ARG A 35 -17.66 -2.09 -14.28
C ARG A 35 -16.86 -2.94 -13.29
N ALA A 36 -15.70 -2.45 -12.84
CA ALA A 36 -14.88 -3.14 -11.86
C ALA A 36 -15.58 -3.26 -10.51
N ILE A 37 -16.21 -2.18 -10.03
CA ILE A 37 -16.95 -2.13 -8.77
C ILE A 37 -18.24 -2.95 -8.87
N GLU A 38 -19.03 -2.80 -9.94
CA GLU A 38 -20.23 -3.62 -10.19
C GLU A 38 -19.89 -5.12 -10.14
N SER A 39 -18.79 -5.51 -10.79
CA SER A 39 -18.34 -6.90 -10.81
C SER A 39 -17.87 -7.39 -9.44
N LEU A 40 -17.33 -6.51 -8.58
CA LEU A 40 -16.93 -6.86 -7.22
C LEU A 40 -18.14 -6.99 -6.29
N VAL A 41 -19.00 -5.98 -6.26
CA VAL A 41 -20.23 -5.96 -5.44
C VAL A 41 -21.10 -7.17 -5.77
N LYS A 42 -21.23 -7.53 -7.05
CA LYS A 42 -21.96 -8.74 -7.46
C LYS A 42 -21.34 -10.03 -6.89
N LYS A 43 -20.01 -10.15 -6.85
CA LYS A 43 -19.31 -11.32 -6.28
C LYS A 43 -19.40 -11.39 -4.77
N LEU A 44 -19.54 -10.24 -4.09
CA LEU A 44 -19.59 -10.15 -2.63
C LEU A 44 -21.02 -10.14 -2.08
N LYS A 45 -22.05 -10.17 -2.93
CA LYS A 45 -23.45 -10.06 -2.50
C LYS A 45 -23.86 -11.15 -1.51
N GLU A 46 -23.38 -12.37 -1.71
CA GLU A 46 -23.62 -13.51 -0.81
C GLU A 46 -22.66 -13.56 0.39
N LYS A 47 -21.72 -12.60 0.49
CA LYS A 47 -20.71 -12.49 1.55
C LYS A 47 -20.82 -11.14 2.24
N LYS A 48 -21.96 -10.91 2.89
CA LYS A 48 -22.34 -9.61 3.48
C LYS A 48 -21.25 -9.04 4.40
N ASP A 49 -20.67 -9.86 5.28
CA ASP A 49 -19.59 -9.43 6.18
C ASP A 49 -18.36 -8.88 5.45
N GLU A 50 -17.99 -9.47 4.31
CA GLU A 50 -16.88 -8.99 3.49
C GLU A 50 -17.27 -7.73 2.72
N LEU A 51 -18.53 -7.64 2.25
CA LEU A 51 -19.03 -6.44 1.58
C LEU A 51 -19.09 -5.25 2.55
N ASP A 52 -19.58 -5.44 3.77
CA ASP A 52 -19.56 -4.42 4.82
C ASP A 52 -18.12 -4.01 5.16
N SER A 53 -17.23 -4.99 5.30
CA SER A 53 -15.80 -4.71 5.53
C SER A 53 -15.18 -3.89 4.40
N LEU A 54 -15.54 -4.15 3.13
CA LEU A 54 -15.10 -3.36 1.98
C LEU A 54 -15.64 -1.93 2.04
N ILE A 55 -16.94 -1.78 2.28
CA ILE A 55 -17.58 -0.46 2.34
C ILE A 55 -16.91 0.36 3.43
N THR A 56 -16.82 -0.15 4.66
CA THR A 56 -16.16 0.54 5.78
C THR A 56 -14.71 0.87 5.45
N ALA A 57 -13.92 -0.07 4.91
CA ALA A 57 -12.52 0.18 4.60
C ALA A 57 -12.34 1.33 3.58
N VAL A 58 -13.16 1.35 2.52
CA VAL A 58 -13.09 2.38 1.48
C VAL A 58 -13.63 3.72 1.97
N THR A 59 -14.79 3.75 2.62
CA THR A 59 -15.44 5.01 3.02
C THR A 59 -14.71 5.72 4.16
N THR A 60 -13.99 4.97 5.00
CA THR A 60 -13.17 5.51 6.09
C THR A 60 -11.71 5.72 5.71
N ASN A 61 -11.34 5.51 4.44
CA ASN A 61 -9.96 5.53 3.99
C ASN A 61 -9.00 4.65 4.82
N GLY A 62 -9.49 3.51 5.30
CA GLY A 62 -8.72 2.58 6.13
C GLY A 62 -8.41 3.08 7.55
N ALA A 63 -9.21 4.02 8.08
CA ALA A 63 -9.02 4.55 9.44
C ALA A 63 -9.03 3.47 10.53
N HIS A 64 -9.67 2.34 10.28
CA HIS A 64 -9.76 1.22 11.21
C HIS A 64 -9.32 -0.10 10.53
N PRO A 65 -8.73 -1.04 11.30
CA PRO A 65 -8.48 -2.39 10.81
C PRO A 65 -9.74 -3.03 10.25
N SER A 66 -9.64 -3.64 9.07
CA SER A 66 -10.75 -4.28 8.36
C SER A 66 -10.44 -5.74 8.06
N LYS A 67 -11.48 -6.56 7.84
CA LYS A 67 -11.32 -7.97 7.46
C LYS A 67 -10.89 -8.12 6.00
N CYS A 68 -10.46 -9.34 5.63
CA CYS A 68 -10.17 -9.65 4.23
C CYS A 68 -11.45 -9.58 3.40
N VAL A 69 -11.32 -9.07 2.19
CA VAL A 69 -12.39 -9.04 1.18
C VAL A 69 -11.92 -9.88 0.03
N THR A 70 -12.54 -11.03 -0.21
CA THR A 70 -11.98 -12.08 -1.06
C THR A 70 -12.77 -12.28 -2.34
N ILE A 71 -12.11 -12.77 -3.40
CA ILE A 71 -12.75 -13.31 -4.60
C ILE A 71 -12.06 -14.61 -4.99
N GLN A 72 -12.78 -15.48 -5.72
CA GLN A 72 -12.19 -16.71 -6.25
C GLN A 72 -10.98 -16.40 -7.16
N ARG A 73 -9.87 -17.10 -6.94
CA ARG A 73 -8.68 -17.06 -7.79
C ARG A 73 -8.95 -17.77 -9.10
N THR A 74 -8.61 -17.13 -10.22
CA THR A 74 -8.58 -17.76 -11.54
C THR A 74 -7.28 -18.56 -11.71
N LEU A 75 -7.27 -19.54 -12.63
CA LEU A 75 -6.10 -20.40 -12.86
C LEU A 75 -4.79 -19.63 -13.13
N ASP A 76 -4.89 -18.50 -13.84
CA ASP A 76 -3.75 -17.63 -14.16
C ASP A 76 -3.61 -16.42 -13.21
N GLY A 77 -4.47 -16.32 -12.19
CA GLY A 77 -4.50 -15.24 -11.21
C GLY A 77 -4.98 -13.89 -11.76
N ARG A 78 -5.41 -13.79 -13.01
CA ARG A 78 -5.85 -12.53 -13.64
C ARG A 78 -7.36 -12.39 -13.65
N LEU A 79 -7.84 -11.19 -13.37
CA LEU A 79 -9.22 -10.75 -13.51
C LEU A 79 -9.37 -9.98 -14.82
N GLN A 80 -10.45 -10.25 -15.56
CA GLN A 80 -10.84 -9.49 -16.75
C GLN A 80 -11.99 -8.53 -16.42
N VAL A 81 -11.82 -7.25 -16.75
CA VAL A 81 -12.86 -6.21 -16.63
C VAL A 81 -12.88 -5.41 -17.92
N ALA A 82 -14.04 -5.31 -18.56
CA ALA A 82 -14.24 -4.53 -19.80
C ALA A 82 -13.15 -4.82 -20.86
N GLY A 83 -12.84 -6.10 -21.10
CA GLY A 83 -11.83 -6.54 -22.08
C GLY A 83 -10.37 -6.48 -21.60
N ARG A 84 -10.06 -5.78 -20.51
CA ARG A 84 -8.69 -5.64 -19.98
C ARG A 84 -8.40 -6.69 -18.91
N LYS A 85 -7.24 -7.33 -18.97
CA LYS A 85 -6.77 -8.31 -17.96
C LYS A 85 -5.76 -7.67 -17.02
N GLY A 86 -5.91 -7.92 -15.72
CA GLY A 86 -4.96 -7.46 -14.70
C GLY A 86 -5.07 -8.29 -13.42
N PHE A 87 -4.15 -8.09 -12.49
CA PHE A 87 -4.23 -8.76 -11.19
C PHE A 87 -5.31 -8.10 -10.32
N PRO A 88 -6.20 -8.87 -9.68
CA PRO A 88 -7.36 -8.31 -8.99
C PRO A 88 -6.98 -7.33 -7.87
N HIS A 89 -6.01 -7.70 -7.02
CA HIS A 89 -5.52 -6.85 -5.93
C HIS A 89 -4.91 -5.52 -6.46
N VAL A 90 -4.19 -5.54 -7.59
CA VAL A 90 -3.65 -4.34 -8.23
C VAL A 90 -4.77 -3.45 -8.79
N ILE A 91 -5.77 -4.05 -9.45
CA ILE A 91 -6.91 -3.30 -10.03
C ILE A 91 -7.63 -2.49 -8.94
N TYR A 92 -7.98 -3.13 -7.82
CA TYR A 92 -8.75 -2.49 -6.76
C TYR A 92 -7.89 -1.54 -5.89
N ALA A 93 -6.61 -1.85 -5.67
CA ALA A 93 -5.67 -0.92 -5.03
C ALA A 93 -5.43 0.35 -5.87
N ARG A 94 -5.31 0.20 -7.20
CA ARG A 94 -5.20 1.36 -8.10
C ARG A 94 -6.45 2.22 -8.06
N LEU A 95 -7.62 1.58 -8.03
CA LEU A 95 -8.91 2.27 -8.05
C LEU A 95 -9.08 3.17 -6.81
N TRP A 96 -8.80 2.67 -5.61
CA TRP A 96 -9.12 3.38 -4.36
C TRP A 96 -7.94 4.04 -3.65
N ARG A 97 -6.68 3.71 -3.95
CA ARG A 97 -5.53 4.24 -3.21
C ARG A 97 -4.45 4.88 -4.08
N TRP A 98 -3.97 4.18 -5.10
CA TRP A 98 -2.77 4.60 -5.85
C TRP A 98 -3.04 4.61 -7.35
N PRO A 99 -3.48 5.73 -7.94
CA PRO A 99 -3.92 5.77 -9.35
C PRO A 99 -2.78 5.44 -10.34
N ASP A 100 -1.53 5.66 -9.93
CA ASP A 100 -0.31 5.42 -10.68
C ASP A 100 0.33 4.03 -10.40
N LEU A 101 -0.35 3.16 -9.67
CA LEU A 101 0.21 1.87 -9.23
C LEU A 101 0.56 0.93 -10.40
N HIS A 102 1.79 0.40 -10.37
CA HIS A 102 2.26 -0.61 -11.33
C HIS A 102 2.29 -2.03 -10.74
N LYS A 103 2.64 -3.01 -11.59
CA LYS A 103 2.86 -4.39 -11.16
C LYS A 103 4.05 -4.47 -10.19
N ASN A 104 3.97 -5.35 -9.20
CA ASN A 104 5.04 -5.60 -8.20
C ASN A 104 5.34 -4.44 -7.22
N GLU A 105 4.46 -3.42 -7.15
CA GLU A 105 4.58 -2.30 -6.20
C GLU A 105 3.74 -2.51 -4.94
N LEU A 106 3.20 -3.70 -4.71
CA LEU A 106 2.38 -4.02 -3.54
C LEU A 106 3.02 -5.14 -2.74
N LYS A 107 3.03 -4.97 -1.42
CA LYS A 107 3.32 -6.02 -0.45
C LYS A 107 2.13 -6.16 0.49
N HIS A 108 1.71 -7.38 0.79
CA HIS A 108 0.59 -7.57 1.71
C HIS A 108 1.00 -7.38 3.18
N VAL A 109 0.06 -6.92 4.00
CA VAL A 109 0.24 -6.85 5.46
C VAL A 109 0.29 -8.25 6.07
N LYS A 110 0.98 -8.40 7.20
CA LYS A 110 1.22 -9.72 7.85
C LYS A 110 -0.06 -10.46 8.24
N TYR A 111 -1.12 -9.73 8.60
CA TYR A 111 -2.39 -10.30 9.05
C TYR A 111 -3.34 -10.64 7.89
N CYS A 112 -2.99 -10.37 6.63
CA CYS A 112 -3.81 -10.74 5.49
C CYS A 112 -3.65 -12.24 5.19
N GLN A 113 -4.69 -13.02 5.45
CA GLN A 113 -4.67 -14.48 5.30
C GLN A 113 -4.85 -14.96 3.85
N PHE A 114 -5.37 -14.09 2.97
CA PHE A 114 -5.71 -14.44 1.59
C PHE A 114 -4.96 -13.57 0.58
N ALA A 115 -3.80 -13.04 0.95
CA ALA A 115 -3.02 -12.19 0.06
C ALA A 115 -2.71 -12.88 -1.28
N PHE A 116 -2.58 -12.08 -2.34
CA PHE A 116 -2.35 -12.62 -3.68
C PHE A 116 -1.14 -13.56 -3.76
N ASP A 117 -0.05 -13.24 -3.07
CA ASP A 117 1.20 -14.00 -3.08
C ASP A 117 1.12 -15.34 -2.33
N LEU A 118 0.12 -15.52 -1.45
CA LEU A 118 -0.07 -16.76 -0.70
C LEU A 118 -0.65 -17.90 -1.54
N LYS A 119 -1.06 -17.61 -2.79
CA LYS A 119 -1.56 -18.61 -3.76
C LYS A 119 -2.74 -19.47 -3.28
N CYS A 120 -3.52 -18.99 -2.31
CA CYS A 120 -4.77 -19.64 -1.87
C CYS A 120 -5.85 -19.62 -2.96
N ASP A 121 -6.85 -20.49 -2.88
CA ASP A 121 -8.00 -20.50 -3.81
C ASP A 121 -8.78 -19.18 -3.82
N SER A 122 -8.71 -18.42 -2.73
CA SER A 122 -9.28 -17.08 -2.61
C SER A 122 -8.20 -16.00 -2.59
N VAL A 123 -8.51 -14.83 -3.15
CA VAL A 123 -7.62 -13.66 -3.20
C VAL A 123 -8.25 -12.48 -2.51
N CYS A 124 -7.56 -11.90 -1.55
CA CYS A 124 -7.92 -10.64 -0.90
C CYS A 124 -7.70 -9.46 -1.86
N VAL A 125 -8.74 -8.65 -2.04
CA VAL A 125 -8.75 -7.43 -2.85
C VAL A 125 -8.99 -6.17 -2.03
N ASN A 126 -9.04 -6.28 -0.69
CA ASN A 126 -9.09 -5.11 0.18
C ASN A 126 -7.81 -4.27 -0.02
N PRO A 127 -7.89 -3.04 -0.53
CA PRO A 127 -6.72 -2.25 -0.88
C PRO A 127 -5.91 -1.84 0.37
N TYR A 128 -6.51 -1.87 1.57
CA TYR A 128 -5.84 -1.57 2.85
C TYR A 128 -5.13 -2.79 3.46
N HIS A 129 -5.23 -3.95 2.83
CA HIS A 129 -4.43 -5.14 3.18
C HIS A 129 -3.11 -5.21 2.42
N TYR A 130 -2.78 -4.17 1.67
CA TYR A 130 -1.54 -4.01 0.93
C TYR A 130 -0.88 -2.68 1.27
N GLU A 131 0.43 -2.66 1.24
CA GLU A 131 1.28 -1.50 1.37
C GLU A 131 2.02 -1.29 0.05
N ARG A 132 2.16 -0.03 -0.36
CA ARG A 132 2.94 0.29 -1.56
C ARG A 132 4.42 0.20 -1.23
N VAL A 133 5.16 -0.50 -2.06
CA VAL A 133 6.61 -0.63 -1.99
C VAL A 133 7.23 -0.12 -3.27
N ALA A 134 8.48 0.34 -3.21
CA ALA A 134 9.22 0.72 -4.41
C ALA A 134 9.33 -0.49 -5.34
N SER A 135 9.05 -0.30 -6.63
CA SER A 135 9.32 -1.33 -7.64
C SER A 135 10.82 -1.68 -7.58
N PRO A 136 11.22 -2.95 -7.53
CA PRO A 136 12.62 -3.38 -7.44
C PRO A 136 13.55 -2.96 -8.61
N GLY A 137 13.15 -2.04 -9.50
CA GLY A 137 14.00 -1.59 -10.59
C GLY A 137 13.43 -0.41 -11.36
N ILE A 138 13.80 0.80 -10.93
CA ILE A 138 14.41 1.85 -11.77
C ILE A 138 15.37 2.63 -10.84
N GLY A 139 16.54 2.05 -10.59
CA GLY A 139 17.64 2.67 -9.84
C GLY A 139 19.00 2.60 -10.56
N GLU A 140 19.06 2.03 -11.77
CA GLU A 140 20.30 1.82 -12.53
C GLU A 140 20.20 2.19 -14.02
N CYS A 141 19.21 3.00 -14.43
CA CYS A 141 19.05 3.42 -15.82
C CYS A 141 19.00 4.95 -15.98
N VAL A 142 19.84 5.70 -15.27
CA VAL A 142 20.23 7.07 -15.62
C VAL A 142 21.70 7.23 -15.31
N PHE A 143 22.57 6.81 -16.24
CA PHE A 143 23.86 7.44 -16.58
C PHE A 143 24.58 6.54 -17.59
N ASN A 144 24.21 6.66 -18.88
CA ASN A 144 25.12 6.29 -19.96
C ASN A 144 25.04 7.32 -21.09
N THR A 145 25.45 8.54 -20.79
CA THR A 145 26.33 9.25 -21.72
C THR A 145 27.76 8.86 -21.33
N ARG A 146 28.42 8.12 -22.21
CA ARG A 146 29.88 7.92 -22.16
C ARG A 146 30.57 9.27 -22.18
N THR A 147 31.01 9.74 -21.02
CA THR A 147 32.34 10.30 -20.83
C THR A 147 32.82 9.87 -19.46
N HIS A 148 33.81 8.97 -19.47
CA HIS A 148 34.85 8.73 -18.45
C HIS A 148 34.59 9.05 -16.97
N THR A 149 34.89 8.04 -16.12
CA THR A 149 35.22 8.08 -14.68
C THR A 149 34.08 8.21 -13.66
N HIS A 150 33.58 7.07 -13.14
CA HIS A 150 32.80 7.07 -11.90
C HIS A 150 32.91 5.75 -11.12
N THR A 151 34.13 5.42 -10.69
CA THR A 151 34.40 4.35 -9.70
C THR A 151 34.85 4.90 -8.34
N GLN A 152 34.84 6.22 -8.13
CA GLN A 152 35.36 6.84 -6.90
C GLN A 152 34.28 7.43 -5.95
N TYR A 153 33.04 7.61 -6.39
CA TYR A 153 32.05 8.37 -5.60
C TYR A 153 31.20 7.51 -4.65
N THR A 154 31.00 6.22 -4.96
CA THR A 154 30.24 5.32 -4.08
C THR A 154 31.01 4.98 -2.81
N HIS A 155 32.34 4.97 -2.85
CA HIS A 155 33.18 4.83 -1.65
C HIS A 155 33.17 6.11 -0.77
N SER A 156 33.08 7.30 -1.35
CA SER A 156 33.15 8.55 -0.57
C SER A 156 31.89 8.81 0.26
N LEU A 157 30.71 8.45 -0.24
CA LEU A 157 29.43 8.61 0.44
C LEU A 157 29.30 7.65 1.64
N THR A 158 29.74 6.40 1.50
CA THR A 158 29.76 5.45 2.62
C THR A 158 30.77 5.84 3.70
N ILE A 159 31.92 6.41 3.32
CA ILE A 159 32.88 6.94 4.29
C ILE A 159 32.32 8.17 5.01
N HIS A 160 31.63 9.08 4.32
CA HIS A 160 31.03 10.25 4.95
C HIS A 160 29.92 9.90 5.95
N THR A 161 29.03 8.96 5.62
CA THR A 161 27.97 8.53 6.54
C THR A 161 28.53 7.79 7.75
N HIS A 162 29.55 6.96 7.56
CA HIS A 162 30.22 6.29 8.68
C HIS A 162 30.97 7.28 9.57
N THR A 163 31.67 8.27 8.98
CA THR A 163 32.39 9.32 9.72
C THR A 163 31.44 10.19 10.54
N LEU A 164 30.29 10.59 9.97
CA LEU A 164 29.27 11.37 10.66
C LEU A 164 28.60 10.56 11.79
N TYR A 165 28.33 9.27 11.59
CA TYR A 165 27.79 8.39 12.64
C TYR A 165 28.79 8.19 13.80
N THR A 166 30.09 7.98 13.50
CA THR A 166 31.13 7.92 14.54
C THR A 166 31.32 9.25 15.28
N ARG A 167 31.17 10.40 14.62
CA ARG A 167 31.24 11.71 15.28
C ARG A 167 30.03 11.97 16.19
N TYR A 168 28.83 11.60 15.75
CA TYR A 168 27.61 11.72 16.55
C TYR A 168 27.65 10.85 17.81
N THR A 169 28.13 9.61 17.67
CA THR A 169 28.26 8.68 18.80
C THR A 169 29.38 9.08 19.77
N LEU A 170 30.54 9.58 19.28
CA LEU A 170 31.57 10.12 20.17
C LEU A 170 31.08 11.36 20.92
N ALA A 171 30.38 12.28 20.26
CA ALA A 171 29.84 13.48 20.90
C ALA A 171 28.85 13.15 22.03
N HIS A 172 27.95 12.18 21.80
CA HIS A 172 27.04 11.69 22.84
C HIS A 172 27.76 10.97 23.99
N TYR A 173 28.82 10.21 23.70
CA TYR A 173 29.62 9.55 24.73
C TYR A 173 30.40 10.55 25.60
N THR A 174 31.00 11.58 24.98
CA THR A 174 31.70 12.64 25.72
C THR A 174 30.76 13.47 26.58
N HIS A 175 29.52 13.71 26.12
CA HIS A 175 28.51 14.44 26.90
C HIS A 175 27.99 13.61 28.09
N SER A 176 27.95 12.28 27.97
CA SER A 176 27.59 11.39 29.09
C SER A 176 28.70 11.29 30.15
N LEU A 177 29.97 11.39 29.75
CA LEU A 177 31.12 11.34 30.67
C LEU A 177 31.32 12.65 31.44
N THR A 178 31.07 13.80 30.81
CA THR A 178 31.12 15.09 31.52
C THR A 178 30.02 15.20 32.57
N HIS A 179 28.84 14.64 32.31
CA HIS A 179 27.70 14.67 33.25
C HIS A 179 27.85 13.70 34.43
N THR A 180 28.70 12.67 34.32
CA THR A 180 29.01 11.76 35.43
C THR A 180 30.20 12.25 36.27
N LEU A 181 31.14 12.98 35.69
CA LEU A 181 32.26 13.60 36.41
C LEU A 181 31.85 14.86 37.21
N THR A 182 30.85 15.62 36.76
CA THR A 182 30.32 16.75 37.55
C THR A 182 29.50 16.30 38.76
N HIS A 183 28.93 15.10 38.73
CA HIS A 183 28.19 14.55 39.86
C HIS A 183 29.08 13.89 40.93
N SER A 184 30.35 13.63 40.62
CA SER A 184 31.34 13.04 41.55
C SER A 184 32.30 14.07 42.15
N LEU A 185 32.24 15.34 41.74
CA LEU A 185 32.98 16.47 42.33
C LEU A 185 32.13 17.36 43.27
N ASN A 186 30.85 17.03 43.49
CA ASN A 186 29.94 17.76 44.39
C ASN A 186 29.54 16.95 45.65
N MET A 187 30.35 15.96 46.03
CA MET A 187 30.23 15.18 47.28
C MET A 187 31.59 15.10 48.02
N CYS A 188 32.34 16.20 48.03
CA CYS A 188 33.38 16.50 49.02
C CYS A 188 33.18 17.94 49.51
#